data_AF-A0A4D4LVV5-F1
#
_entry.id   AF-A0A4D4LVV5-F1
#
_cell.length_a   1.000
_cell.length_b   1.000
_cell.length_c   1.000
_cell.angle_alpha   90.00
_cell.angle_beta   90.00
_cell.angle_gamma   90.00
#
_symmetry.space_group_name_H-M   'P 1'
#
loop_
_entity.id
_entity.type
_entity.pdbx_description
1 polymer ?
#
loop_
_entity_poly.entity_id
_entity_poly.type
_entity_poly.pdbx_seq_one_letter_code
_entity_poly.pdbx_strand_id
1 'polypeptide(L)'
;MRWRGDGVAGAGGTVLVFPGQGSQWGAMARELYAGAPVFRARLEECAKALSAFVEWDLLDVLLSDDGGVLLSRVDVVQPALFAVMVSLAALWEAHGVRPDAVVGHSQGEIAAAYVAGVLSLEDAARVVTLRSQAIRALAGRGGMVSVGLSVDEVRPRLGRWGGDVEIAAINGPTSTVVSGSAGALDELQAVFEAENVRTWRIPVDYASHSCHVDRLRENVMDLLAPITPRAGDLRFYSTVTGRRIDTTELDADYWFRNLRETVEFEAVTRLLLADGFDTFIECSPHPVLVAGVQETIDSTHTPARAIGTLRRHHGGLDSFLRSTGEAFTAGATTQHTPARPHDGRHADLPTYPFQRTRYWLEPDTSRRDIAASGLTAAGHPLLGAVTEGATSLVLTGRISLATHPWLADHQVAGTLVVPGAAFAELAVYAADRVGAGSIRELTVRSPLVLPEHGAVRLRVEVSEPAAGESGRTVRIDARPDMGTATSWTCHATGVLDAETPSPDWDLTAWPPPGHGPWTSPTRPWPPRGTTTVRCSRGCTGCGATTTTSTPRSPSPPSPTPSPSTPPSSTPPSTPHS
;
A
#
# COMPACT_ATOMS: atom_id res chain seq x y z
N MET A 1 -11.20 -7.46 -4.01
CA MET A 1 -10.01 -7.92 -3.28
C MET A 1 -9.41 -6.76 -2.52
N ARG A 2 -9.44 -6.77 -1.18
CA ARG A 2 -8.65 -5.84 -0.37
C ARG A 2 -7.33 -6.55 -0.05
N TRP A 3 -6.25 -6.16 -0.70
CA TRP A 3 -4.91 -6.57 -0.31
C TRP A 3 -4.58 -5.86 1.02
N ARG A 4 -4.61 -6.58 2.13
CA ARG A 4 -3.89 -6.19 3.35
C ARG A 4 -2.52 -6.83 3.23
N GLY A 5 -1.52 -6.06 2.83
CA GLY A 5 -0.13 -6.47 2.96
C GLY A 5 0.34 -6.12 4.35
N ASP A 6 0.60 -7.12 5.18
CA ASP A 6 1.31 -6.96 6.47
C ASP A 6 2.83 -6.89 6.20
N GLY A 7 3.23 -5.92 5.37
CA GLY A 7 4.63 -5.66 5.05
C GLY A 7 5.21 -4.67 6.06
N VAL A 8 6.11 -5.14 6.92
CA VAL A 8 7.03 -4.26 7.64
C VAL A 8 8.21 -4.05 6.71
N ALA A 9 8.42 -2.82 6.23
CA ALA A 9 9.64 -2.49 5.49
C ALA A 9 10.82 -2.62 6.45
N GLY A 10 11.66 -3.64 6.23
CA GLY A 10 12.94 -3.77 6.90
C GLY A 10 13.89 -2.68 6.41
N ALA A 11 14.74 -2.18 7.31
CA ALA A 11 15.87 -1.32 6.96
C ALA A 11 17.17 -2.13 6.78
N GLY A 12 17.06 -3.47 6.76
CA GLY A 12 18.20 -4.38 6.64
C GLY A 12 18.74 -4.48 5.21
N GLY A 13 19.90 -5.12 5.10
CA GLY A 13 20.61 -5.25 3.83
C GLY A 13 20.10 -6.41 2.97
N THR A 14 20.39 -6.33 1.66
CA THR A 14 20.08 -7.37 0.68
C THR A 14 21.25 -8.33 0.48
N VAL A 15 20.98 -9.64 0.47
CA VAL A 15 21.95 -10.71 0.21
C VAL A 15 21.60 -11.42 -1.09
N LEU A 16 22.57 -11.54 -2.01
CA LEU A 16 22.44 -12.50 -3.11
C LEU A 16 22.98 -13.87 -2.66
N VAL A 17 22.13 -14.89 -2.78
CA VAL A 17 22.40 -16.28 -2.43
C VAL A 17 22.58 -17.07 -3.73
N PHE A 18 23.73 -17.72 -3.89
CA PHE A 18 24.06 -18.48 -5.09
C PHE A 18 24.04 -19.98 -4.80
N PRO A 19 23.06 -20.75 -5.29
CA PRO A 19 22.99 -22.17 -5.00
C PRO A 19 24.06 -22.98 -5.74
N GLY A 20 24.23 -24.23 -5.28
CA GLY A 20 25.05 -25.22 -5.96
C GLY A 20 24.35 -25.84 -7.19
N GLN A 21 24.62 -27.12 -7.43
CA GLN A 21 23.92 -27.90 -8.45
C GLN A 21 22.51 -28.29 -7.98
N GLY A 22 21.53 -28.34 -8.90
CA GLY A 22 20.16 -28.81 -8.63
C GLY A 22 19.07 -27.89 -9.20
N SER A 23 19.39 -26.62 -9.46
CA SER A 23 18.45 -25.63 -9.99
C SER A 23 18.27 -25.70 -11.51
N GLN A 24 19.08 -26.50 -12.22
CA GLN A 24 19.06 -26.60 -13.68
C GLN A 24 17.80 -27.27 -14.24
N TRP A 25 17.42 -26.85 -15.46
CA TRP A 25 16.39 -27.48 -16.28
C TRP A 25 16.62 -27.12 -17.76
N GLY A 26 16.02 -27.89 -18.69
CA GLY A 26 16.21 -27.70 -20.13
C GLY A 26 15.69 -26.33 -20.61
N ALA A 27 16.43 -25.69 -21.53
CA ALA A 27 16.11 -24.36 -22.05
C ALA A 27 15.94 -23.24 -21.00
N MET A 28 16.55 -23.38 -19.81
CA MET A 28 16.32 -22.48 -18.66
C MET A 28 16.65 -21.00 -18.88
N ALA A 29 17.45 -20.67 -19.90
CA ALA A 29 17.84 -19.29 -20.21
C ALA A 29 17.08 -18.71 -21.43
N ARG A 30 16.31 -19.53 -22.16
CA ARG A 30 15.75 -19.19 -23.49
C ARG A 30 14.92 -17.93 -23.49
N GLU A 31 13.98 -17.82 -22.55
CA GLU A 31 13.03 -16.71 -22.51
C GLU A 31 13.69 -15.39 -22.11
N LEU A 32 14.54 -15.39 -21.07
CA LEU A 32 15.32 -14.21 -20.68
C LEU A 32 16.34 -13.81 -21.75
N TYR A 33 16.96 -14.77 -22.45
CA TYR A 33 17.86 -14.47 -23.56
C TYR A 33 17.13 -13.70 -24.67
N ALA A 34 15.90 -14.09 -25.00
CA ALA A 34 15.09 -13.38 -25.97
C ALA A 34 14.61 -12.00 -25.46
N GLY A 35 14.13 -11.94 -24.21
CA GLY A 35 13.38 -10.81 -23.67
C GLY A 35 14.16 -9.77 -22.85
N ALA A 36 15.36 -10.08 -22.35
CA ALA A 36 16.12 -9.22 -21.46
C ALA A 36 17.53 -8.94 -22.00
N PRO A 37 17.77 -7.75 -22.63
CA PRO A 37 19.05 -7.43 -23.25
C PRO A 37 20.26 -7.52 -22.33
N VAL A 38 20.14 -7.09 -21.06
CA VAL A 38 21.23 -7.17 -20.07
C VAL A 38 21.61 -8.61 -19.75
N PHE A 39 20.60 -9.48 -19.56
CA PHE A 39 20.82 -10.90 -19.31
C PHE A 39 21.52 -11.55 -20.51
N ARG A 40 21.05 -11.30 -21.73
CA ARG A 40 21.66 -11.81 -22.96
C ARG A 40 23.12 -11.39 -23.10
N ALA A 41 23.41 -10.10 -22.96
CA ALA A 41 24.77 -9.58 -23.09
C ALA A 41 25.72 -10.24 -22.07
N ARG A 42 25.28 -10.36 -20.81
CA ARG A 42 26.10 -11.04 -19.79
C ARG A 42 26.28 -12.53 -20.08
N LEU A 43 25.25 -13.20 -20.60
CA LEU A 43 25.33 -14.61 -20.96
C LEU A 43 26.31 -14.86 -22.11
N GLU A 44 26.31 -13.98 -23.12
CA GLU A 44 27.25 -14.01 -24.26
C GLU A 44 28.71 -13.77 -23.80
N GLU A 45 28.94 -12.86 -22.85
CA GLU A 45 30.26 -12.66 -22.22
C GLU A 45 30.74 -13.92 -21.49
N CYS A 46 29.86 -14.54 -20.69
CA CYS A 46 30.15 -15.81 -20.02
C CYS A 46 30.43 -16.92 -21.04
N ALA A 47 29.65 -17.02 -22.12
CA ALA A 47 29.87 -18.01 -23.18
C ALA A 47 31.26 -17.87 -23.80
N LYS A 48 31.66 -16.63 -24.13
CA LYS A 48 32.97 -16.33 -24.67
C LYS A 48 34.09 -16.71 -23.70
N ALA A 49 33.98 -16.36 -22.42
CA ALA A 49 35.00 -16.71 -21.42
C ALA A 49 35.12 -18.24 -21.22
N LEU A 50 33.99 -18.94 -21.20
CA LEU A 50 33.96 -20.40 -21.03
C LEU A 50 34.52 -21.16 -22.24
N SER A 51 34.34 -20.64 -23.47
CA SER A 51 34.82 -21.29 -24.70
C SER A 51 36.34 -21.53 -24.75
N ALA A 52 37.13 -20.85 -23.90
CA ALA A 52 38.56 -21.11 -23.76
C ALA A 52 38.87 -22.46 -23.08
N PHE A 53 37.89 -23.06 -22.40
CA PHE A 53 38.06 -24.22 -21.54
C PHE A 53 37.14 -25.40 -21.90
N VAL A 54 36.17 -25.20 -22.80
CA VAL A 54 35.17 -26.23 -23.18
C VAL A 54 35.12 -26.44 -24.69
N GLU A 55 34.69 -27.65 -25.09
CA GLU A 55 34.50 -28.02 -26.51
C GLU A 55 33.03 -27.94 -26.95
N TRP A 56 32.12 -27.58 -26.05
CA TRP A 56 30.68 -27.46 -26.30
C TRP A 56 30.25 -25.99 -26.30
N ASP A 57 29.17 -25.67 -27.03
CA ASP A 57 28.62 -24.31 -27.06
C ASP A 57 27.61 -24.09 -25.93
N LEU A 58 27.81 -23.02 -25.14
CA LEU A 58 26.96 -22.71 -24.00
C LEU A 58 25.54 -22.32 -24.39
N LEU A 59 25.39 -21.57 -25.47
CA LEU A 59 24.08 -21.11 -25.91
C LEU A 59 23.27 -22.29 -26.45
N ASP A 60 23.89 -23.21 -27.18
CA ASP A 60 23.24 -24.46 -27.61
C ASP A 60 22.74 -25.28 -26.41
N VAL A 61 23.56 -25.40 -25.35
CA VAL A 61 23.16 -26.11 -24.11
C VAL A 61 22.00 -25.43 -23.40
N LEU A 62 21.99 -24.09 -23.34
CA LEU A 62 21.04 -23.33 -22.51
C LEU A 62 19.74 -22.92 -23.20
N LEU A 63 19.73 -22.85 -24.53
CA LEU A 63 18.62 -22.35 -25.33
C LEU A 63 17.84 -23.45 -26.05
N SER A 64 18.45 -24.62 -26.25
CA SER A 64 17.82 -25.78 -26.88
C SER A 64 17.09 -26.67 -25.87
N ASP A 65 16.00 -27.31 -26.30
CA ASP A 65 15.34 -28.36 -25.52
C ASP A 65 16.22 -29.64 -25.45
N ASP A 66 17.00 -29.93 -26.51
CA ASP A 66 17.93 -31.06 -26.56
C ASP A 66 19.18 -30.85 -25.69
N GLY A 67 19.50 -29.58 -25.38
CA GLY A 67 20.60 -29.20 -24.48
C GLY A 67 20.44 -29.77 -23.07
N GLY A 68 19.21 -30.11 -22.67
CA GLY A 68 18.90 -30.71 -21.37
C GLY A 68 19.63 -32.03 -21.09
N VAL A 69 19.98 -32.81 -22.12
CA VAL A 69 20.73 -34.07 -21.96
C VAL A 69 22.15 -33.78 -21.45
N LEU A 70 22.80 -32.76 -22.00
CA LEU A 70 24.17 -32.38 -21.60
C LEU A 70 24.22 -31.81 -20.17
N LEU A 71 23.15 -31.18 -19.70
CA LEU A 71 23.04 -30.68 -18.31
C LEU A 71 23.05 -31.78 -17.23
N SER A 72 23.02 -33.06 -17.61
CA SER A 72 23.28 -34.17 -16.67
C SER A 72 24.76 -34.34 -16.32
N ARG A 73 25.67 -33.83 -17.15
CA ARG A 73 27.11 -33.92 -16.94
C ARG A 73 27.61 -32.81 -16.02
N VAL A 74 28.38 -33.17 -15.00
CA VAL A 74 28.93 -32.21 -14.01
C VAL A 74 29.78 -31.11 -14.66
N ASP A 75 30.58 -31.46 -15.67
CA ASP A 75 31.46 -30.55 -16.40
C ASP A 75 30.73 -29.60 -17.36
N VAL A 76 29.42 -29.80 -17.54
CA VAL A 76 28.55 -28.92 -18.33
C VAL A 76 27.65 -28.11 -17.40
N VAL A 77 26.99 -28.78 -16.45
CA VAL A 77 25.98 -28.15 -15.58
C VAL A 77 26.56 -27.09 -14.65
N GLN A 78 27.78 -27.29 -14.14
CA GLN A 78 28.42 -26.33 -13.25
C GLN A 78 28.73 -25.00 -13.97
N PRO A 79 29.47 -25.00 -15.12
CA PRO A 79 29.66 -23.79 -15.92
C PRO A 79 28.36 -23.16 -16.42
N ALA A 80 27.37 -23.97 -16.84
CA ALA A 80 26.09 -23.48 -17.33
C ALA A 80 25.29 -22.75 -16.24
N LEU A 81 25.25 -23.31 -15.03
CA LEU A 81 24.63 -22.65 -13.87
C LEU A 81 25.37 -21.38 -13.48
N PHE A 82 26.70 -21.39 -13.46
CA PHE A 82 27.50 -20.18 -13.21
C PHE A 82 27.10 -19.05 -14.17
N ALA A 83 27.07 -19.33 -15.49
CA ALA A 83 26.73 -18.33 -16.49
C ALA A 83 25.32 -17.76 -16.31
N VAL A 84 24.34 -18.62 -16.00
CA VAL A 84 22.96 -18.17 -15.73
C VAL A 84 22.87 -17.35 -14.44
N MET A 85 23.47 -17.81 -13.34
CA MET A 85 23.42 -17.09 -12.06
C MET A 85 24.08 -15.71 -12.15
N VAL A 86 25.22 -15.60 -12.85
CA VAL A 86 25.90 -14.33 -13.11
C VAL A 86 25.06 -13.41 -13.99
N SER A 87 24.39 -13.95 -15.01
CA SER A 87 23.50 -13.18 -15.89
C SER A 87 22.25 -12.70 -15.16
N LEU A 88 21.72 -13.49 -14.22
CA LEU A 88 20.62 -13.09 -13.32
C LEU A 88 21.07 -11.99 -12.35
N ALA A 89 22.28 -12.07 -11.79
CA ALA A 89 22.81 -11.02 -10.91
C ALA A 89 22.93 -9.68 -11.65
N ALA A 90 23.41 -9.69 -12.90
CA ALA A 90 23.42 -8.50 -13.75
C ALA A 90 22.00 -7.96 -14.04
N LEU A 91 21.03 -8.85 -14.21
CA LEU A 91 19.63 -8.46 -14.42
C LEU A 91 19.02 -7.83 -13.15
N TRP A 92 19.31 -8.36 -11.96
CA TRP A 92 18.94 -7.77 -10.67
C TRP A 92 19.53 -6.37 -10.50
N GLU A 93 20.83 -6.21 -10.78
CA GLU A 93 21.50 -4.92 -10.71
C GLU A 93 20.87 -3.89 -11.67
N ALA A 94 20.52 -4.30 -12.89
CA ALA A 94 19.83 -3.44 -13.85
C ALA A 94 18.42 -3.01 -13.41
N HIS A 95 17.81 -3.75 -12.48
CA HIS A 95 16.53 -3.40 -11.83
C HIS A 95 16.74 -2.77 -10.44
N GLY A 96 17.93 -2.21 -10.19
CA GLY A 96 18.24 -1.42 -9.00
C GLY A 96 18.57 -2.22 -7.74
N VAL A 97 18.49 -3.55 -7.79
CA VAL A 97 18.82 -4.41 -6.65
C VAL A 97 20.32 -4.65 -6.62
N ARG A 98 21.01 -3.94 -5.75
CA ARG A 98 22.43 -4.13 -5.47
C ARG A 98 22.59 -4.88 -4.14
N PRO A 99 23.28 -6.03 -4.10
CA PRO A 99 23.55 -6.71 -2.83
C PRO A 99 24.49 -5.92 -1.93
N ASP A 100 24.28 -6.04 -0.63
CA ASP A 100 25.18 -5.60 0.43
C ASP A 100 26.13 -6.71 0.90
N ALA A 101 25.75 -7.96 0.63
CA ALA A 101 26.54 -9.17 0.89
C ALA A 101 26.20 -10.28 -0.13
N VAL A 102 27.12 -11.24 -0.25
CA VAL A 102 26.92 -12.45 -1.05
C VAL A 102 27.30 -13.70 -0.25
N VAL A 103 26.61 -14.78 -0.55
CA VAL A 103 26.92 -16.13 -0.06
C VAL A 103 26.66 -17.14 -1.18
N GLY A 104 27.53 -18.13 -1.31
CA GLY A 104 27.32 -19.23 -2.24
C GLY A 104 27.30 -20.58 -1.50
N HIS A 105 26.60 -21.55 -2.08
CA HIS A 105 26.57 -22.92 -1.59
C HIS A 105 27.40 -23.81 -2.52
N SER A 106 28.49 -24.39 -2.01
CA SER A 106 29.41 -25.22 -2.82
C SER A 106 29.89 -24.44 -4.06
N GLN A 107 29.70 -24.97 -5.28
CA GLN A 107 30.10 -24.31 -6.53
C GLN A 107 29.43 -22.94 -6.74
N GLY A 108 28.31 -22.66 -6.07
CA GLY A 108 27.66 -21.36 -6.10
C GLY A 108 28.56 -20.24 -5.57
N GLU A 109 29.54 -20.56 -4.71
CA GLU A 109 30.53 -19.59 -4.26
C GLU A 109 31.38 -19.01 -5.39
N ILE A 110 31.55 -19.71 -6.50
CA ILE A 110 32.29 -19.20 -7.66
C ILE A 110 31.53 -18.03 -8.30
N ALA A 111 30.21 -18.15 -8.42
CA ALA A 111 29.35 -17.05 -8.88
C ALA A 111 29.32 -15.89 -7.88
N ALA A 112 29.24 -16.21 -6.58
CA ALA A 112 29.32 -15.19 -5.52
C ALA A 112 30.65 -14.42 -5.57
N ALA A 113 31.78 -15.11 -5.77
CA ALA A 113 33.11 -14.51 -5.83
C ALA A 113 33.27 -13.61 -7.06
N TYR A 114 32.74 -14.02 -8.21
CA TYR A 114 32.69 -13.17 -9.39
C TYR A 114 31.83 -11.92 -9.16
N VAL A 115 30.62 -12.08 -8.64
CA VAL A 115 29.69 -10.95 -8.39
C VAL A 115 30.24 -9.99 -7.33
N ALA A 116 30.99 -10.47 -6.35
CA ALA A 116 31.71 -9.65 -5.39
C ALA A 116 32.95 -8.94 -5.95
N GLY A 117 33.32 -9.19 -7.21
CA GLY A 117 34.50 -8.59 -7.84
C GLY A 117 35.83 -9.26 -7.49
N VAL A 118 35.80 -10.37 -6.74
CA VAL A 118 36.99 -11.10 -6.30
C VAL A 118 37.70 -11.74 -7.49
N LEU A 119 36.95 -12.52 -8.27
CA LEU A 119 37.47 -13.19 -9.46
C LEU A 119 37.18 -12.35 -10.70
N SER A 120 38.12 -12.33 -11.64
CA SER A 120 37.81 -11.87 -13.00
C SER A 120 36.84 -12.85 -13.67
N LEU A 121 36.17 -12.43 -14.76
CA LEU A 121 35.31 -13.37 -15.49
C LEU A 121 36.12 -14.56 -16.03
N GLU A 122 37.34 -14.31 -16.47
CA GLU A 122 38.26 -15.34 -16.99
C GLU A 122 38.70 -16.32 -15.89
N ASP A 123 39.03 -15.82 -14.70
CA ASP A 123 39.38 -16.68 -13.56
C ASP A 123 38.17 -17.46 -13.07
N ALA A 124 37.00 -16.84 -12.95
CA ALA A 124 35.78 -17.54 -12.55
C ALA A 124 35.39 -18.63 -13.56
N ALA A 125 35.50 -18.35 -14.86
CA ALA A 125 35.32 -19.31 -15.94
C ALA A 125 36.33 -20.47 -15.86
N ARG A 126 37.59 -20.17 -15.56
CA ARG A 126 38.64 -21.17 -15.31
C ARG A 126 38.28 -22.07 -14.13
N VAL A 127 37.96 -21.47 -12.97
CA VAL A 127 37.63 -22.20 -11.74
C VAL A 127 36.44 -23.12 -11.97
N VAL A 128 35.30 -22.60 -12.46
CA VAL A 128 34.09 -23.41 -12.63
C VAL A 128 34.29 -24.53 -13.65
N THR A 129 35.04 -24.28 -14.73
CA THR A 129 35.23 -25.27 -15.79
C THR A 129 36.25 -26.32 -15.41
N LEU A 130 37.47 -25.93 -15.06
CA LEU A 130 38.55 -26.90 -14.82
C LEU A 130 38.28 -27.74 -13.58
N ARG A 131 37.69 -27.16 -12.52
CA ARG A 131 37.25 -27.90 -11.33
C ARG A 131 36.18 -28.94 -11.68
N SER A 132 35.15 -28.56 -12.44
CA SER A 132 34.08 -29.49 -12.81
C SER A 132 34.55 -30.59 -13.77
N GLN A 133 35.50 -30.29 -14.65
CA GLN A 133 36.17 -31.29 -15.48
C GLN A 133 37.00 -32.28 -14.65
N ALA A 134 37.75 -31.81 -13.65
CA ALA A 134 38.50 -32.69 -12.74
C ALA A 134 37.57 -33.64 -11.97
N ILE A 135 36.38 -33.17 -11.56
CA ILE A 135 35.36 -33.97 -10.88
C ILE A 135 34.88 -35.15 -11.73
N ARG A 136 34.94 -35.09 -13.07
CA ARG A 136 34.52 -36.21 -13.93
C ARG A 136 35.23 -37.52 -13.62
N ALA A 137 36.45 -37.48 -13.08
CA ALA A 137 37.17 -38.68 -12.66
C ALA A 137 36.45 -39.45 -11.52
N LEU A 138 35.53 -38.78 -10.80
CA LEU A 138 34.69 -39.32 -9.73
C LEU A 138 33.30 -39.77 -10.19
N ALA A 139 32.90 -39.48 -11.43
CA ALA A 139 31.58 -39.82 -11.94
C ALA A 139 31.27 -41.33 -11.79
N GLY A 140 30.05 -41.63 -11.36
CA GLY A 140 29.55 -42.98 -11.07
C GLY A 140 30.14 -43.67 -9.83
N ARG A 141 30.95 -42.99 -9.00
CA ARG A 141 31.63 -43.62 -7.85
C ARG A 141 31.06 -43.27 -6.48
N GLY A 142 30.04 -42.42 -6.44
CA GLY A 142 29.38 -42.04 -5.19
C GLY A 142 28.08 -41.31 -5.43
N GLY A 143 27.60 -40.63 -4.41
CA GLY A 143 26.42 -39.77 -4.53
C GLY A 143 26.20 -38.94 -3.29
N MET A 144 25.00 -38.38 -3.19
CA MET A 144 24.59 -37.56 -2.05
C MET A 144 23.12 -37.79 -1.70
N VAL A 145 22.79 -37.69 -0.42
CA VAL A 145 21.44 -37.86 0.12
C VAL A 145 21.12 -36.70 1.05
N SER A 146 20.01 -36.00 0.78
CA SER A 146 19.41 -35.08 1.73
C SER A 146 18.64 -35.88 2.78
N VAL A 147 18.87 -35.55 4.04
CA VAL A 147 18.22 -36.15 5.22
C VAL A 147 17.44 -35.03 5.93
N GLY A 148 16.16 -35.26 6.17
CA GLY A 148 15.27 -34.31 6.85
C GLY A 148 15.45 -34.31 8.36
N LEU A 149 16.70 -34.17 8.83
CA LEU A 149 17.10 -34.09 10.24
C LEU A 149 18.18 -33.02 10.43
N SER A 150 18.33 -32.58 11.68
CA SER A 150 19.43 -31.69 12.08
C SER A 150 20.79 -32.39 12.00
N VAL A 151 21.86 -31.60 11.89
CA VAL A 151 23.23 -32.13 11.86
C VAL A 151 23.57 -32.89 13.16
N ASP A 152 23.04 -32.43 14.29
CA ASP A 152 23.25 -33.04 15.61
C ASP A 152 22.60 -34.42 15.72
N GLU A 153 21.51 -34.66 14.98
CA GLU A 153 20.86 -35.96 14.91
C GLU A 153 21.53 -36.91 13.90
N VAL A 154 22.07 -36.38 12.79
CA VAL A 154 22.71 -37.16 11.73
C VAL A 154 24.12 -37.58 12.13
N ARG A 155 24.94 -36.65 12.64
CA ARG A 155 26.37 -36.86 12.92
C ARG A 155 26.66 -38.10 13.78
N PRO A 156 25.94 -38.36 14.89
CA PRO A 156 26.20 -39.54 15.73
C PRO A 156 25.88 -40.87 15.03
N ARG A 157 25.04 -40.86 13.99
CA ARG A 157 24.60 -42.08 13.26
C ARG A 157 25.62 -42.51 12.20
N LEU A 158 26.51 -41.61 11.77
CA LEU A 158 27.43 -41.84 10.66
C LEU A 158 28.62 -42.76 10.99
N GLY A 159 28.92 -42.96 12.28
CA GLY A 159 30.10 -43.74 12.71
C GLY A 159 30.13 -45.19 12.16
N ARG A 160 28.97 -45.76 11.81
CA ARG A 160 28.87 -47.14 11.29
C ARG A 160 29.49 -47.33 9.90
N TRP A 161 29.69 -46.27 9.12
CA TRP A 161 30.30 -46.33 7.79
C TRP A 161 31.80 -46.05 7.77
N GLY A 162 32.45 -45.96 8.94
CA GLY A 162 33.92 -45.88 9.03
C GLY A 162 34.56 -44.71 8.27
N GLY A 163 33.82 -43.62 8.06
CA GLY A 163 34.27 -42.44 7.31
C GLY A 163 33.93 -42.45 5.81
N ASP A 164 33.30 -43.51 5.27
CA ASP A 164 32.86 -43.53 3.87
C ASP A 164 31.68 -42.58 3.60
N VAL A 165 30.85 -42.35 4.61
CA VAL A 165 29.75 -41.39 4.58
C VAL A 165 30.09 -40.21 5.49
N GLU A 166 30.17 -39.02 4.91
CA GLU A 166 30.46 -37.75 5.61
C GLU A 166 29.29 -36.76 5.46
N ILE A 167 29.25 -35.75 6.33
CA ILE A 167 28.31 -34.62 6.19
C ILE A 167 28.84 -33.71 5.10
N ALA A 168 28.07 -33.57 4.03
CA ALA A 168 28.43 -32.77 2.87
C ALA A 168 27.95 -31.31 2.99
N ALA A 169 26.75 -31.09 3.51
CA ALA A 169 26.18 -29.76 3.66
C ALA A 169 25.18 -29.69 4.82
N ILE A 170 25.09 -28.54 5.46
CA ILE A 170 24.11 -28.21 6.49
C ILE A 170 23.29 -27.03 5.95
N ASN A 171 22.13 -27.33 5.37
CA ASN A 171 21.33 -26.38 4.59
C ASN A 171 20.31 -25.60 5.42
N GLY A 172 19.93 -26.14 6.58
CA GLY A 172 18.96 -25.54 7.49
C GLY A 172 18.88 -26.35 8.80
N PRO A 173 18.15 -25.84 9.80
CA PRO A 173 17.99 -26.48 11.11
C PRO A 173 17.58 -27.96 11.08
N THR A 174 16.80 -28.39 10.09
CA THR A 174 16.36 -29.78 9.89
C THR A 174 16.71 -30.33 8.50
N SER A 175 17.72 -29.75 7.84
CA SER A 175 18.14 -30.13 6.48
C SER A 175 19.64 -30.37 6.41
N THR A 176 20.04 -31.65 6.47
CA THR A 176 21.43 -32.09 6.38
C THR A 176 21.63 -32.93 5.13
N VAL A 177 22.73 -32.75 4.42
CA VAL A 177 23.12 -33.58 3.26
C VAL A 177 24.34 -34.40 3.63
N VAL A 178 24.31 -35.68 3.30
CA VAL A 178 25.45 -36.61 3.43
C VAL A 178 25.92 -37.05 2.06
N SER A 179 27.20 -37.36 1.93
CA SER A 179 27.80 -37.89 0.71
C SER A 179 28.70 -39.09 1.03
N GLY A 180 28.83 -40.00 0.07
CA GLY A 180 29.60 -41.23 0.23
C GLY A 180 29.46 -42.18 -0.96
N SER A 181 29.97 -43.42 -0.81
CA SER A 181 29.82 -44.45 -1.84
C SER A 181 28.35 -44.83 -2.06
N ALA A 182 28.00 -45.27 -3.28
CA ALA A 182 26.61 -45.59 -3.62
C ALA A 182 26.00 -46.65 -2.67
N GLY A 183 26.73 -47.72 -2.39
CA GLY A 183 26.27 -48.81 -1.52
C GLY A 183 26.09 -48.38 -0.07
N ALA A 184 27.00 -47.56 0.48
CA ALA A 184 26.85 -47.04 1.84
C ALA A 184 25.66 -46.10 1.96
N LEU A 185 25.39 -45.29 0.94
CA LEU A 185 24.23 -44.42 0.93
C LEU A 185 22.91 -45.20 0.74
N ASP A 186 22.90 -46.31 0.00
CA ASP A 186 21.74 -47.21 -0.09
C ASP A 186 21.38 -47.79 1.30
N GLU A 187 22.40 -48.27 2.03
CA GLU A 187 22.23 -48.76 3.40
C GLU A 187 21.75 -47.65 4.34
N LEU A 188 22.34 -46.46 4.25
CA LEU A 188 21.94 -45.29 5.02
C LEU A 188 20.46 -44.96 4.80
N GLN A 189 20.00 -44.94 3.55
CA GLN A 189 18.60 -44.67 3.24
C GLN A 189 17.68 -45.73 3.83
N ALA A 190 18.03 -47.02 3.72
CA ALA A 190 17.25 -48.10 4.32
C ALA A 190 17.14 -47.98 5.85
N VAL A 191 18.23 -47.60 6.52
CA VAL A 191 18.23 -47.34 7.97
C VAL A 191 17.28 -46.18 8.32
N PHE A 192 17.41 -45.04 7.65
CA PHE A 192 16.56 -43.88 7.93
C PHE A 192 15.09 -44.12 7.55
N GLU A 193 14.82 -44.89 6.50
CA GLU A 193 13.46 -45.29 6.13
C GLU A 193 12.81 -46.16 7.21
N ALA A 194 13.54 -47.13 7.77
CA ALA A 194 13.06 -47.95 8.90
C ALA A 194 12.77 -47.10 10.15
N GLU A 195 13.43 -45.96 10.31
CA GLU A 195 13.22 -44.98 11.37
C GLU A 195 12.14 -43.92 11.04
N ASN A 196 11.47 -44.04 9.89
CA ASN A 196 10.50 -43.06 9.36
C ASN A 196 11.09 -41.64 9.13
N VAL A 197 12.39 -41.58 8.84
CA VAL A 197 13.08 -40.34 8.50
C VAL A 197 13.04 -40.12 6.99
N ARG A 198 12.62 -38.92 6.57
CA ARG A 198 12.58 -38.55 5.15
C ARG A 198 14.00 -38.41 4.61
N THR A 199 14.29 -39.11 3.52
CA THR A 199 15.52 -38.94 2.74
C THR A 199 15.21 -38.71 1.27
N TRP A 200 16.10 -37.99 0.58
CA TRP A 200 15.97 -37.71 -0.86
C TRP A 200 17.34 -37.82 -1.55
N ARG A 201 17.42 -38.61 -2.62
CA ARG A 201 18.65 -38.72 -3.41
C ARG A 201 18.83 -37.46 -4.25
N ILE A 202 20.00 -36.84 -4.15
CA ILE A 202 20.37 -35.71 -4.99
C ILE A 202 20.90 -36.26 -6.33
N PRO A 203 20.48 -35.72 -7.49
CA PRO A 203 20.92 -36.19 -8.81
C PRO A 203 22.36 -35.77 -9.11
N VAL A 204 23.29 -36.40 -8.41
CA VAL A 204 24.75 -36.25 -8.46
C VAL A 204 25.34 -37.65 -8.29
N ASP A 205 26.30 -38.03 -9.14
CA ASP A 205 26.90 -39.37 -9.22
C ASP A 205 28.32 -39.43 -8.66
N TYR A 206 28.68 -38.45 -7.82
CA TYR A 206 29.93 -38.39 -7.08
C TYR A 206 29.69 -37.84 -5.66
N ALA A 207 30.57 -38.17 -4.72
CA ALA A 207 30.47 -37.73 -3.34
C ALA A 207 31.27 -36.44 -3.10
N SER A 208 30.71 -35.28 -3.42
CA SER A 208 31.33 -33.98 -3.06
C SER A 208 31.36 -33.77 -1.56
N HIS A 209 32.26 -32.89 -1.08
CA HIS A 209 32.36 -32.50 0.33
C HIS A 209 32.65 -33.68 1.27
N SER A 210 33.53 -34.58 0.82
CA SER A 210 33.94 -35.78 1.56
C SER A 210 35.33 -36.24 1.11
N CYS A 211 35.93 -37.20 1.83
CA CYS A 211 37.24 -37.76 1.48
C CYS A 211 37.33 -38.32 0.05
N HIS A 212 36.20 -38.64 -0.58
CA HIS A 212 36.15 -39.14 -1.97
C HIS A 212 36.76 -38.17 -3.00
N VAL A 213 36.84 -36.87 -2.68
CA VAL A 213 37.45 -35.87 -3.56
C VAL A 213 38.95 -35.66 -3.31
N ASP A 214 39.55 -36.26 -2.27
CA ASP A 214 40.94 -36.01 -1.87
C ASP A 214 41.94 -36.34 -2.99
N ARG A 215 41.65 -37.36 -3.79
CA ARG A 215 42.45 -37.74 -4.96
C ARG A 215 42.50 -36.70 -6.07
N LEU A 216 41.64 -35.68 -6.03
CA LEU A 216 41.65 -34.58 -6.99
C LEU A 216 42.54 -33.42 -6.54
N ARG A 217 43.07 -33.43 -5.31
CA ARG A 217 43.75 -32.28 -4.71
C ARG A 217 44.85 -31.73 -5.59
N GLU A 218 45.86 -32.53 -5.90
CA GLU A 218 47.02 -32.10 -6.68
C GLU A 218 46.60 -31.54 -8.05
N ASN A 219 45.70 -32.24 -8.74
CA ASN A 219 45.18 -31.79 -10.04
C ASN A 219 44.42 -30.45 -9.95
N VAL A 220 43.55 -30.27 -8.94
CA VAL A 220 42.82 -29.00 -8.75
C VAL A 220 43.78 -27.87 -8.40
N MET A 221 44.78 -28.14 -7.55
CA MET A 221 45.80 -27.15 -7.20
C MET A 221 46.55 -26.67 -8.44
N ASP A 222 47.00 -27.59 -9.30
CA ASP A 222 47.75 -27.26 -10.51
C ASP A 222 46.89 -26.50 -11.54
N LEU A 223 45.65 -26.96 -11.77
CA LEU A 223 44.72 -26.34 -12.72
C LEU A 223 44.36 -24.89 -12.33
N LEU A 224 44.29 -24.62 -11.03
CA LEU A 224 43.83 -23.34 -10.49
C LEU A 224 44.97 -22.44 -10.00
N ALA A 225 46.23 -22.91 -9.96
CA ALA A 225 47.39 -22.09 -9.61
C ALA A 225 47.48 -20.72 -10.32
N PRO A 226 47.04 -20.55 -11.59
CA PRO A 226 47.10 -19.26 -12.27
C PRO A 226 46.11 -18.18 -11.79
N ILE A 227 45.09 -18.52 -11.00
CA ILE A 227 44.05 -17.55 -10.64
C ILE A 227 44.60 -16.47 -9.71
N THR A 228 44.06 -15.25 -9.81
CA THR A 228 44.48 -14.13 -8.96
C THR A 228 43.27 -13.52 -8.24
N PRO A 229 42.94 -13.96 -7.02
CA PRO A 229 41.86 -13.38 -6.22
C PRO A 229 42.18 -11.93 -5.87
N ARG A 230 41.16 -11.07 -5.89
CA ARG A 230 41.25 -9.65 -5.58
C ARG A 230 40.39 -9.31 -4.38
N ALA A 231 40.71 -8.21 -3.70
CA ALA A 231 39.82 -7.65 -2.70
C ALA A 231 38.51 -7.20 -3.37
N GLY A 232 37.40 -7.85 -3.01
CA GLY A 232 36.07 -7.51 -3.49
C GLY A 232 35.43 -6.38 -2.68
N ASP A 233 34.51 -5.63 -3.31
CA ASP A 233 33.80 -4.52 -2.66
C ASP A 233 32.61 -5.00 -1.80
N LEU A 234 32.10 -6.21 -2.07
CA LEU A 234 30.96 -6.79 -1.35
C LEU A 234 31.42 -7.67 -0.19
N ARG A 235 30.60 -7.71 0.88
CA ARG A 235 30.84 -8.62 2.00
C ARG A 235 30.62 -10.06 1.54
N PHE A 236 31.68 -10.85 1.53
CA PHE A 236 31.63 -12.26 1.16
C PHE A 236 31.58 -13.15 2.41
N TYR A 237 30.53 -13.97 2.51
CA TYR A 237 30.39 -14.96 3.56
C TYR A 237 30.67 -16.35 2.99
N SER A 238 31.70 -17.00 3.51
CA SER A 238 32.18 -18.31 3.06
C SER A 238 31.48 -19.42 3.84
N THR A 239 30.84 -20.33 3.12
CA THR A 239 30.27 -21.56 3.67
C THR A 239 31.30 -22.63 3.94
N VAL A 240 32.53 -22.47 3.42
CA VAL A 240 33.66 -23.34 3.76
C VAL A 240 34.19 -23.03 5.16
N THR A 241 34.26 -21.74 5.51
CA THR A 241 34.82 -21.29 6.80
C THR A 241 33.76 -20.96 7.85
N GLY A 242 32.49 -20.89 7.46
CA GLY A 242 31.38 -20.52 8.36
C GLY A 242 31.38 -19.05 8.78
N ARG A 243 32.14 -18.18 8.10
CA ARG A 243 32.33 -16.77 8.50
C ARG A 243 32.49 -15.84 7.30
N ARG A 244 32.45 -14.53 7.58
CA ARG A 244 32.97 -13.51 6.67
C ARG A 244 34.49 -13.64 6.58
N ILE A 245 35.04 -13.60 5.36
CA ILE A 245 36.48 -13.77 5.10
C ILE A 245 37.07 -12.58 4.36
N ASP A 246 38.40 -12.48 4.40
CA ASP A 246 39.14 -11.70 3.40
C ASP A 246 39.09 -12.45 2.06
N THR A 247 38.72 -11.75 1.01
CA THR A 247 38.48 -12.34 -0.31
C THR A 247 39.77 -12.63 -1.07
N THR A 248 40.91 -12.10 -0.63
CA THR A 248 42.22 -12.48 -1.19
C THR A 248 42.62 -13.91 -0.84
N GLU A 249 41.95 -14.55 0.12
CA GLU A 249 42.15 -15.95 0.50
C GLU A 249 41.49 -16.96 -0.48
N LEU A 250 40.74 -16.49 -1.49
CA LEU A 250 39.97 -17.32 -2.44
C LEU A 250 40.86 -17.96 -3.55
N ASP A 251 42.00 -18.53 -3.15
CA ASP A 251 43.02 -19.13 -4.01
C ASP A 251 42.73 -20.59 -4.40
N ALA A 252 43.69 -21.27 -5.06
CA ALA A 252 43.55 -22.65 -5.49
C ALA A 252 43.28 -23.63 -4.32
N ASP A 253 43.90 -23.42 -3.15
CA ASP A 253 43.67 -24.27 -1.97
C ASP A 253 42.26 -24.04 -1.44
N TYR A 254 41.78 -22.79 -1.42
CA TYR A 254 40.39 -22.49 -1.09
C TYR A 254 39.41 -23.24 -1.99
N TRP A 255 39.60 -23.24 -3.31
CA TRP A 255 38.66 -23.91 -4.23
C TRP A 255 38.68 -25.43 -4.12
N PHE A 256 39.81 -26.01 -3.70
CA PHE A 256 39.86 -27.42 -3.31
C PHE A 256 39.12 -27.65 -1.98
N ARG A 257 39.35 -26.83 -0.94
CA ARG A 257 38.59 -26.90 0.32
C ARG A 257 37.09 -26.72 0.10
N ASN A 258 36.67 -25.82 -0.78
CA ASN A 258 35.27 -25.66 -1.20
C ASN A 258 34.68 -26.91 -1.86
N LEU A 259 35.49 -27.79 -2.44
CA LEU A 259 35.03 -29.09 -2.97
C LEU A 259 35.02 -30.20 -1.90
N ARG A 260 35.86 -30.06 -0.86
CA ARG A 260 36.19 -31.12 0.10
C ARG A 260 35.51 -30.97 1.45
N GLU A 261 35.44 -29.76 1.98
CA GLU A 261 34.92 -29.48 3.32
C GLU A 261 33.40 -29.36 3.31
N THR A 262 32.78 -29.58 4.47
CA THR A 262 31.34 -29.43 4.66
C THR A 262 30.88 -28.01 4.34
N VAL A 263 29.74 -27.88 3.66
CA VAL A 263 29.10 -26.59 3.39
C VAL A 263 28.28 -26.14 4.62
N GLU A 264 28.80 -25.17 5.37
CA GLU A 264 28.19 -24.60 6.59
C GLU A 264 27.14 -23.52 6.28
N PHE A 265 26.15 -23.82 5.43
CA PHE A 265 25.22 -22.84 4.88
C PHE A 265 24.22 -22.28 5.93
N GLU A 266 23.68 -23.12 6.80
CA GLU A 266 22.79 -22.72 7.89
C GLU A 266 23.49 -21.74 8.85
N ALA A 267 24.71 -22.07 9.27
CA ALA A 267 25.49 -21.25 10.19
C ALA A 267 25.79 -19.87 9.59
N VAL A 268 26.15 -19.83 8.30
CA VAL A 268 26.36 -18.57 7.57
C VAL A 268 25.05 -17.79 7.42
N THR A 269 23.92 -18.45 7.15
CA THR A 269 22.62 -17.78 7.07
C THR A 269 22.24 -17.14 8.40
N ARG A 270 22.47 -17.85 9.52
CA ARG A 270 22.26 -17.33 10.87
C ARG A 270 23.17 -16.14 11.17
N LEU A 271 24.43 -16.19 10.73
CA LEU A 271 25.37 -15.08 10.86
C LEU A 271 24.92 -13.85 10.06
N LEU A 272 24.45 -14.03 8.82
CA LEU A 272 23.89 -12.95 8.01
C LEU A 272 22.68 -12.29 8.69
N LEU A 273 21.76 -13.08 9.25
CA LEU A 273 20.64 -12.56 10.02
C LEU A 273 21.11 -11.75 11.24
N ALA A 274 22.10 -12.25 11.97
CA ALA A 274 22.69 -11.57 13.12
C ALA A 274 23.39 -10.24 12.74
N ASP A 275 23.96 -10.17 11.54
CA ASP A 275 24.59 -8.97 10.98
C ASP A 275 23.58 -7.95 10.42
N GLY A 276 22.28 -8.24 10.51
CA GLY A 276 21.20 -7.31 10.16
C GLY A 276 20.72 -7.40 8.71
N PHE A 277 21.07 -8.47 7.98
CA PHE A 277 20.50 -8.74 6.66
C PHE A 277 19.10 -9.35 6.79
N ASP A 278 18.13 -8.83 6.04
CA ASP A 278 16.72 -9.27 6.13
C ASP A 278 16.13 -9.71 4.79
N THR A 279 16.80 -9.46 3.67
CA THR A 279 16.31 -9.80 2.33
C THR A 279 17.29 -10.73 1.63
N PHE A 280 16.92 -11.99 1.48
CA PHE A 280 17.73 -13.04 0.86
C PHE A 280 17.17 -13.39 -0.50
N ILE A 281 17.92 -13.13 -1.57
CA ILE A 281 17.49 -13.40 -2.94
C ILE A 281 18.35 -14.55 -3.50
N GLU A 282 17.73 -15.71 -3.70
CA GLU A 282 18.36 -16.82 -4.40
C GLU A 282 18.45 -16.51 -5.89
N CYS A 283 19.66 -16.24 -6.36
CA CYS A 283 19.99 -15.82 -7.72
C CYS A 283 20.17 -17.02 -8.64
N SER A 284 19.07 -17.71 -8.96
CA SER A 284 19.11 -19.01 -9.65
C SER A 284 17.96 -19.24 -10.64
N PRO A 285 18.11 -20.21 -11.59
CA PRO A 285 17.04 -20.59 -12.52
C PRO A 285 15.86 -21.33 -11.85
N HIS A 286 16.02 -21.77 -10.59
CA HIS A 286 14.98 -22.39 -9.78
C HIS A 286 15.42 -22.42 -8.30
N PRO A 287 14.56 -22.01 -7.33
CA PRO A 287 14.92 -22.00 -5.93
C PRO A 287 15.16 -23.42 -5.39
N VAL A 288 16.33 -23.64 -4.79
CA VAL A 288 16.69 -24.88 -4.09
C VAL A 288 17.15 -24.64 -2.65
N LEU A 289 17.51 -23.41 -2.30
CA LEU A 289 17.96 -23.00 -0.96
C LEU A 289 16.93 -22.14 -0.22
N VAL A 290 15.97 -21.51 -0.91
CA VAL A 290 14.93 -20.67 -0.29
C VAL A 290 14.28 -21.36 0.91
N ALA A 291 14.00 -22.67 0.83
CA ALA A 291 13.40 -23.41 1.95
C ALA A 291 14.32 -23.48 3.18
N GLY A 292 15.61 -23.77 2.99
CA GLY A 292 16.59 -23.81 4.09
C GLY A 292 16.88 -22.43 4.70
N VAL A 293 16.90 -21.39 3.85
CA VAL A 293 16.99 -19.99 4.33
C VAL A 293 15.76 -19.64 5.16
N GLN A 294 14.55 -19.94 4.66
CA GLN A 294 13.30 -19.65 5.37
C GLN A 294 13.22 -20.40 6.70
N GLU A 295 13.64 -21.66 6.74
CA GLU A 295 13.70 -22.43 7.98
C GLU A 295 14.63 -21.78 9.02
N THR A 296 15.80 -21.30 8.57
CA THR A 296 16.74 -20.59 9.43
C THR A 296 16.13 -19.27 9.94
N ILE A 297 15.48 -18.49 9.06
CA ILE A 297 14.74 -17.27 9.43
C ILE A 297 13.71 -17.57 10.50
N ASP A 298 12.85 -18.57 10.28
CA ASP A 298 11.79 -18.96 11.20
C ASP A 298 12.35 -19.37 12.57
N SER A 299 13.49 -20.07 12.60
CA SER A 299 14.18 -20.49 13.83
C SER A 299 14.77 -19.33 14.65
N THR A 300 15.04 -18.19 14.01
CA THR A 300 15.58 -16.99 14.68
C THR A 300 14.51 -15.97 15.05
N HIS A 301 13.28 -16.14 14.56
CA HIS A 301 12.20 -15.15 14.66
C HIS A 301 12.58 -13.75 14.12
N THR A 302 13.55 -13.68 13.21
CA THR A 302 13.96 -12.44 12.55
C THR A 302 12.92 -12.07 11.49
N PRO A 303 12.50 -10.81 11.36
CA PRO A 303 11.58 -10.37 10.31
C PRO A 303 12.29 -10.28 8.95
N ALA A 304 12.69 -11.43 8.39
CA ALA A 304 13.40 -11.56 7.13
C ALA A 304 12.57 -12.33 6.07
N ARG A 305 13.04 -12.30 4.82
CA ARG A 305 12.39 -12.93 3.66
C ARG A 305 13.42 -13.65 2.79
N ALA A 306 13.06 -14.85 2.33
CA ALA A 306 13.78 -15.59 1.30
C ALA A 306 12.98 -15.58 -0.02
N ILE A 307 13.62 -15.20 -1.11
CA ILE A 307 13.00 -14.95 -2.42
C ILE A 307 13.75 -15.72 -3.49
N GLY A 308 13.04 -16.41 -4.39
CA GLY A 308 13.64 -17.08 -5.56
C GLY A 308 13.60 -16.18 -6.80
N THR A 309 14.65 -16.20 -7.62
CA THR A 309 14.69 -15.36 -8.84
C THR A 309 13.81 -15.89 -9.97
N LEU A 310 13.95 -17.16 -10.32
CA LEU A 310 13.12 -17.82 -11.35
C LEU A 310 12.53 -19.11 -10.80
N ARG A 311 11.61 -19.73 -11.54
CA ARG A 311 11.13 -21.07 -11.24
C ARG A 311 11.26 -21.95 -12.48
N ARG A 312 11.43 -23.25 -12.25
CA ARG A 312 11.48 -24.25 -13.31
C ARG A 312 10.27 -24.10 -14.23
N HIS A 313 10.49 -24.10 -15.55
CA HIS A 313 9.48 -23.88 -16.59
C HIS A 313 8.83 -22.48 -16.60
N HIS A 314 9.35 -21.54 -15.82
CA HIS A 314 8.93 -20.13 -15.76
C HIS A 314 10.18 -19.25 -15.75
N GLY A 315 10.94 -19.32 -16.84
CA GLY A 315 12.24 -18.66 -17.00
C GLY A 315 12.17 -17.32 -17.71
N GLY A 316 10.98 -16.72 -17.83
CA GLY A 316 10.74 -15.47 -18.54
C GLY A 316 10.85 -14.22 -17.67
N LEU A 317 10.76 -13.05 -18.33
CA LEU A 317 10.82 -11.75 -17.68
C LEU A 317 9.63 -11.51 -16.74
N ASP A 318 8.47 -12.10 -16.99
CA ASP A 318 7.30 -12.03 -16.10
C ASP A 318 7.58 -12.65 -14.73
N SER A 319 8.29 -13.78 -14.71
CA SER A 319 8.71 -14.50 -13.51
C SER A 319 9.71 -13.67 -12.71
N PHE A 320 10.73 -13.16 -13.40
CA PHE A 320 11.71 -12.26 -12.81
C PHE A 320 11.05 -10.99 -12.23
N LEU A 321 10.18 -10.31 -12.98
CA LEU A 321 9.50 -9.10 -12.53
C LEU A 321 8.60 -9.36 -11.31
N ARG A 322 7.99 -10.53 -11.21
CA ARG A 322 7.27 -10.94 -10.00
C ARG A 322 8.21 -11.01 -8.80
N SER A 323 9.37 -11.64 -8.95
CA SER A 323 10.40 -11.68 -7.91
C SER A 323 10.91 -10.28 -7.55
N THR A 324 11.03 -9.35 -8.52
CA THR A 324 11.36 -7.94 -8.18
C THR A 324 10.27 -7.29 -7.33
N GLY A 325 9.00 -7.58 -7.59
CA GLY A 325 7.89 -7.12 -6.76
C GLY A 325 7.94 -7.71 -5.35
N GLU A 326 8.25 -9.00 -5.22
CA GLU A 326 8.46 -9.64 -3.92
C GLU A 326 9.61 -8.99 -3.14
N ALA A 327 10.75 -8.73 -3.81
CA ALA A 327 11.90 -8.05 -3.22
C ALA A 327 11.57 -6.63 -2.77
N PHE A 328 10.84 -5.87 -3.60
CA PHE A 328 10.35 -4.53 -3.23
C PHE A 328 9.47 -4.57 -1.98
N THR A 329 8.54 -5.53 -1.89
CA THR A 329 7.67 -5.68 -0.70
C THR A 329 8.42 -6.16 0.55
N ALA A 330 9.60 -6.76 0.38
CA ALA A 330 10.48 -7.14 1.48
C ALA A 330 11.35 -5.97 1.99
N GLY A 331 11.45 -4.87 1.23
CA GLY A 331 12.24 -3.69 1.59
C GLY A 331 13.44 -3.43 0.67
N ALA A 332 13.72 -4.30 -0.30
CA ALA A 332 14.79 -4.07 -1.26
C ALA A 332 14.50 -2.83 -2.12
N THR A 333 15.55 -2.05 -2.40
CA THR A 333 15.45 -0.95 -3.35
C THR A 333 15.37 -1.53 -4.77
N THR A 334 14.23 -1.33 -5.43
CA THR A 334 14.03 -1.72 -6.83
C THR A 334 13.86 -0.47 -7.71
N GLN A 335 14.53 -0.47 -8.85
CA GLN A 335 14.31 0.49 -9.91
C GLN A 335 13.41 -0.15 -10.97
N HIS A 336 12.19 0.37 -11.07
CA HIS A 336 11.26 0.01 -12.14
C HIS A 336 11.51 0.91 -13.34
N THR A 337 12.73 0.87 -13.88
CA THR A 337 13.04 1.56 -15.13
C THR A 337 12.44 0.74 -16.27
N PRO A 338 11.58 1.30 -17.13
CA PRO A 338 11.00 0.54 -18.22
C PRO A 338 12.10 0.01 -19.15
N ALA A 339 11.99 -1.25 -19.56
CA ALA A 339 12.93 -1.92 -20.48
C ALA A 339 13.10 -1.18 -21.82
N ARG A 340 12.19 -0.24 -22.14
CA ARG A 340 12.30 0.74 -23.22
C ARG A 340 12.00 2.14 -22.68
N PRO A 341 13.01 3.03 -22.58
CA PRO A 341 12.86 4.37 -22.00
C PRO A 341 11.89 5.32 -22.72
N HIS A 342 11.37 4.98 -23.91
CA HIS A 342 10.72 5.94 -24.82
C HIS A 342 9.33 5.59 -25.35
N ASP A 343 8.75 4.44 -24.96
CA ASP A 343 7.50 3.96 -25.60
C ASP A 343 6.28 3.98 -24.66
N GLY A 344 6.48 4.32 -23.38
CA GLY A 344 5.43 4.30 -22.36
C GLY A 344 4.80 5.68 -22.13
N ARG A 345 3.47 5.76 -22.16
CA ARG A 345 2.74 6.93 -21.61
C ARG A 345 2.55 6.73 -20.10
N HIS A 346 2.88 7.73 -19.30
CA HIS A 346 2.51 7.72 -17.88
C HIS A 346 0.98 7.71 -17.77
N ALA A 347 0.44 6.75 -17.03
CA ALA A 347 -0.99 6.69 -16.73
C ALA A 347 -1.23 7.30 -15.34
N ASP A 348 -2.26 8.15 -15.23
CA ASP A 348 -2.71 8.64 -13.94
C ASP A 348 -3.32 7.50 -13.14
N LEU A 349 -2.73 7.19 -11.99
CA LEU A 349 -3.27 6.23 -11.03
C LEU A 349 -4.08 6.98 -9.97
N PRO A 350 -5.10 6.34 -9.36
CA PRO A 350 -5.78 6.91 -8.20
C PRO A 350 -4.78 7.34 -7.13
N THR A 351 -4.98 8.53 -6.57
CA THR A 351 -4.11 9.07 -5.52
C THR A 351 -4.15 8.21 -4.25
N TYR A 352 -3.13 8.34 -3.40
CA TYR A 352 -3.03 7.62 -2.13
C TYR A 352 -4.36 7.64 -1.33
N PRO A 353 -4.94 6.47 -1.00
CA PRO A 353 -6.18 6.41 -0.25
C PRO A 353 -5.91 6.66 1.23
N PHE A 354 -5.84 7.93 1.62
CA PHE A 354 -5.64 8.32 3.03
C PHE A 354 -6.61 7.58 3.96
N GLN A 355 -6.08 7.08 5.09
CA GLN A 355 -6.89 6.62 6.21
C GLN A 355 -7.50 7.84 6.90
N ARG A 356 -8.68 8.24 6.42
CA ARG A 356 -9.33 9.49 6.84
C ARG A 356 -9.85 9.36 8.27
N THR A 357 -9.22 10.07 9.19
CA THR A 357 -9.71 10.27 10.56
C THR A 357 -10.11 11.74 10.73
N ARG A 358 -11.23 12.00 11.42
CA ARG A 358 -11.76 13.36 11.65
C ARG A 358 -10.98 14.01 12.81
N TYR A 359 -10.21 15.06 12.52
CA TYR A 359 -9.42 15.83 13.50
C TYR A 359 -9.90 17.29 13.67
N TRP A 360 -11.19 17.56 13.49
CA TRP A 360 -11.74 18.92 13.62
C TRP A 360 -11.97 19.27 15.09
N LEU A 361 -11.52 20.47 15.50
CA LEU A 361 -11.88 21.06 16.79
C LEU A 361 -13.32 21.58 16.69
N GLU A 362 -14.25 20.97 17.43
CA GLU A 362 -15.64 21.45 17.49
C GLU A 362 -15.74 22.55 18.55
N PRO A 363 -16.27 23.74 18.21
CA PRO A 363 -16.39 24.82 19.18
C PRO A 363 -17.40 24.44 20.27
N ASP A 364 -16.92 24.47 21.52
CA ASP A 364 -17.75 24.25 22.70
C ASP A 364 -18.80 25.36 22.82
N THR A 365 -20.08 24.98 22.72
CA THR A 365 -21.24 25.88 22.82
C THR A 365 -21.85 25.89 24.22
N SER A 366 -21.20 25.27 25.21
CA SER A 366 -21.69 25.24 26.58
C SER A 366 -21.74 26.65 27.20
N ARG A 367 -22.90 26.95 27.81
CA ARG A 367 -23.26 28.22 28.47
C ARG A 367 -22.10 28.75 29.33
N ARG A 368 -21.49 29.86 28.91
CA ARG A 368 -20.64 30.66 29.80
C ARG A 368 -21.47 31.20 30.96
N ASP A 369 -20.95 31.12 32.17
CA ASP A 369 -21.57 31.66 33.37
C ASP A 369 -21.68 33.19 33.28
N ILE A 370 -22.86 33.67 32.91
CA ILE A 370 -23.17 35.10 32.74
C ILE A 370 -23.31 35.84 34.09
N ALA A 371 -23.39 35.11 35.21
CA ALA A 371 -23.52 35.72 36.54
C ALA A 371 -22.27 36.54 36.91
N ALA A 372 -21.08 36.13 36.46
CA ALA A 372 -19.83 36.87 36.66
C ALA A 372 -19.82 38.26 36.01
N SER A 373 -20.75 38.54 35.07
CA SER A 373 -20.91 39.86 34.43
C SER A 373 -22.03 40.70 35.03
N GLY A 374 -22.58 40.32 36.19
CA GLY A 374 -23.68 41.03 36.84
C GLY A 374 -25.04 40.88 36.14
N LEU A 375 -25.17 39.85 35.28
CA LEU A 375 -26.39 39.57 34.52
C LEU A 375 -27.10 38.33 35.06
N THR A 376 -28.42 38.38 35.11
CA THR A 376 -29.25 37.23 35.49
C THR A 376 -29.60 36.41 34.26
N ALA A 377 -29.57 35.09 34.36
CA ALA A 377 -30.01 34.23 33.26
C ALA A 377 -31.50 34.44 32.96
N ALA A 378 -31.81 34.64 31.68
CA ALA A 378 -33.20 34.83 31.26
C ALA A 378 -34.00 33.53 31.29
N GLY A 379 -33.38 32.34 31.22
CA GLY A 379 -34.12 31.07 31.28
C GLY A 379 -35.09 30.84 30.11
N HIS A 380 -34.96 31.61 29.03
CA HIS A 380 -35.81 31.53 27.84
C HIS A 380 -34.97 31.10 26.62
N PRO A 381 -35.48 30.27 25.69
CA PRO A 381 -34.68 29.77 24.57
C PRO A 381 -34.04 30.86 23.71
N LEU A 382 -34.77 31.94 23.41
CA LEU A 382 -34.27 33.04 22.56
C LEU A 382 -33.56 34.16 23.33
N LEU A 383 -33.57 34.14 24.66
CA LEU A 383 -33.01 35.21 25.51
C LEU A 383 -31.97 34.61 26.46
N GLY A 384 -30.77 35.19 26.47
CA GLY A 384 -29.67 34.73 27.31
C GLY A 384 -29.64 35.39 28.68
N ALA A 385 -29.94 36.70 28.75
CA ALA A 385 -29.73 37.50 29.95
C ALA A 385 -30.84 38.52 30.21
N VAL A 386 -31.01 38.89 31.47
CA VAL A 386 -31.91 39.92 31.98
C VAL A 386 -31.12 40.95 32.76
N THR A 387 -31.47 42.22 32.55
CA THR A 387 -30.95 43.37 33.29
C THR A 387 -32.12 44.22 33.75
N GLU A 388 -32.19 44.48 35.05
CA GLU A 388 -33.18 45.37 35.65
C GLU A 388 -32.56 46.77 35.84
N GLY A 389 -33.17 47.77 35.22
CA GLY A 389 -32.91 49.19 35.49
C GLY A 389 -33.90 49.72 36.53
N ALA A 390 -33.69 50.97 36.98
CA ALA A 390 -34.56 51.58 38.00
C ALA A 390 -36.03 51.71 37.59
N THR A 391 -36.30 51.86 36.28
CA THR A 391 -37.64 52.08 35.70
C THR A 391 -37.86 51.26 34.42
N SER A 392 -37.02 50.26 34.14
CA SER A 392 -37.13 49.42 32.95
C SER A 392 -36.54 48.03 33.14
N LEU A 393 -37.06 47.06 32.39
CA LEU A 393 -36.53 45.71 32.30
C LEU A 393 -35.99 45.49 30.88
N VAL A 394 -34.75 45.01 30.76
CA VAL A 394 -34.15 44.68 29.46
C VAL A 394 -33.75 43.21 29.42
N LEU A 395 -34.28 42.48 28.45
CA LEU A 395 -33.86 41.12 28.14
C LEU A 395 -33.06 41.11 26.85
N THR A 396 -31.96 40.35 26.81
CA THR A 396 -31.11 40.25 25.61
C THR A 396 -30.90 38.81 25.20
N GLY A 397 -30.77 38.60 23.89
CA GLY A 397 -30.63 37.28 23.29
C GLY A 397 -29.75 37.29 22.06
N ARG A 398 -29.31 36.10 21.64
CA ARG A 398 -28.54 35.90 20.41
C ARG A 398 -29.06 34.67 19.68
N ILE A 399 -29.63 34.88 18.49
CA ILE A 399 -30.26 33.82 17.70
C ILE A 399 -29.53 33.65 16.37
N SER A 400 -29.42 32.40 15.92
CA SER A 400 -28.78 31.99 14.65
C SER A 400 -29.31 30.62 14.24
N LEU A 401 -29.20 30.26 12.97
CA LEU A 401 -29.56 28.90 12.52
C LEU A 401 -28.68 27.82 13.15
N ALA A 402 -27.43 28.16 13.53
CA ALA A 402 -26.53 27.24 14.22
C ALA A 402 -27.00 26.88 15.64
N THR A 403 -27.67 27.81 16.33
CA THR A 403 -28.16 27.61 17.71
C THR A 403 -29.65 27.32 17.81
N HIS A 404 -30.43 27.76 16.82
CA HIS A 404 -31.90 27.63 16.77
C HIS A 404 -32.31 27.12 15.38
N PRO A 405 -32.01 25.87 15.04
CA PRO A 405 -32.21 25.34 13.69
C PRO A 405 -33.68 25.35 13.26
N TRP A 406 -34.62 25.26 14.20
CA TRP A 406 -36.07 25.31 13.92
C TRP A 406 -36.52 26.64 13.29
N LEU A 407 -35.76 27.73 13.44
CA LEU A 407 -36.07 28.99 12.76
C LEU A 407 -35.94 28.88 11.23
N ALA A 408 -35.25 27.86 10.72
CA ALA A 408 -35.15 27.57 9.29
C ALA A 408 -36.49 27.20 8.64
N ASP A 409 -37.44 26.71 9.44
CA ASP A 409 -38.73 26.18 8.96
C ASP A 409 -39.74 27.28 8.62
N HIS A 410 -39.53 28.50 9.13
CA HIS A 410 -40.42 29.63 8.86
C HIS A 410 -39.85 30.55 7.76
N GLN A 411 -40.27 30.26 6.52
CA GLN A 411 -39.90 31.02 5.34
C GLN A 411 -41.11 31.69 4.70
N VAL A 412 -40.99 32.98 4.41
CA VAL A 412 -41.98 33.74 3.66
C VAL A 412 -41.36 34.14 2.33
N ALA A 413 -41.91 33.62 1.23
CA ALA A 413 -41.40 33.83 -0.12
C ALA A 413 -39.87 33.54 -0.26
N GLY A 414 -39.40 32.47 0.39
CA GLY A 414 -37.99 32.05 0.36
C GLY A 414 -37.04 32.87 1.24
N THR A 415 -37.56 33.84 2.01
CA THR A 415 -36.77 34.59 3.00
C THR A 415 -37.00 34.02 4.39
N LEU A 416 -35.91 33.74 5.11
CA LEU A 416 -35.93 33.31 6.51
C LEU A 416 -36.33 34.47 7.42
N VAL A 417 -37.52 34.37 8.01
CA VAL A 417 -38.10 35.45 8.82
C VAL A 417 -38.51 34.86 10.17
N VAL A 418 -38.17 35.55 11.26
CA VAL A 418 -38.63 35.17 12.60
C VAL A 418 -40.17 35.18 12.64
N PRO A 419 -40.83 34.10 13.07
CA PRO A 419 -42.29 34.04 13.12
C PRO A 419 -42.91 35.17 13.95
N GLY A 420 -44.07 35.68 13.53
CA GLY A 420 -44.84 36.65 14.33
C GLY A 420 -45.13 36.15 15.75
N ALA A 421 -45.39 34.86 15.89
CA ALA A 421 -45.62 34.19 17.17
C ALA A 421 -44.40 34.28 18.12
N ALA A 422 -43.18 34.36 17.59
CA ALA A 422 -41.99 34.53 18.44
C ALA A 422 -41.94 35.94 19.07
N PHE A 423 -42.46 36.98 18.40
CA PHE A 423 -42.60 38.30 19.03
C PHE A 423 -43.67 38.30 20.12
N ALA A 424 -44.76 37.57 19.93
CA ALA A 424 -45.78 37.39 20.96
C ALA A 424 -45.20 36.66 22.18
N GLU A 425 -44.48 35.56 21.98
CA GLU A 425 -43.80 34.83 23.04
C GLU A 425 -42.81 35.72 23.81
N LEU A 426 -41.97 36.48 23.11
CA LEU A 426 -41.03 37.42 23.73
C LEU A 426 -41.74 38.49 24.56
N ALA A 427 -42.90 38.98 24.10
CA ALA A 427 -43.69 39.97 24.81
C ALA A 427 -44.40 39.37 26.03
N VAL A 428 -44.94 38.14 25.94
CA VAL A 428 -45.55 37.42 27.06
C VAL A 428 -44.48 37.14 28.13
N TYR A 429 -43.33 36.62 27.71
CA TYR A 429 -42.22 36.34 28.62
C TYR A 429 -41.75 37.60 29.36
N ALA A 430 -41.69 38.74 28.66
CA ALA A 430 -41.35 40.01 29.27
C ALA A 430 -42.47 40.55 30.20
N ALA A 431 -43.74 40.29 29.87
CA ALA A 431 -44.89 40.66 30.69
C ALA A 431 -44.88 39.93 32.03
N ASP A 432 -44.66 38.61 32.02
CA ASP A 432 -44.58 37.78 33.24
C ASP A 432 -43.51 38.30 34.20
N ARG A 433 -42.37 38.75 33.66
CA ARG A 433 -41.24 39.28 34.46
C ARG A 433 -41.55 40.60 35.16
N VAL A 434 -42.48 41.39 34.64
CA VAL A 434 -42.91 42.66 35.26
C VAL A 434 -44.25 42.54 35.99
N GLY A 435 -44.80 41.33 36.09
CA GLY A 435 -46.11 41.07 36.71
C GLY A 435 -47.28 41.63 35.90
N ALA A 436 -47.12 41.78 34.58
CA ALA A 436 -48.22 42.13 33.68
C ALA A 436 -48.99 40.86 33.27
N GLY A 437 -50.31 40.90 33.37
CA GLY A 437 -51.22 39.79 33.15
C GLY A 437 -51.79 39.66 31.74
N SER A 438 -51.55 40.64 30.85
CA SER A 438 -51.99 40.56 29.44
C SER A 438 -51.20 41.46 28.47
N ILE A 439 -51.29 41.14 27.18
CA ILE A 439 -50.84 42.01 26.08
C ILE A 439 -52.09 42.69 25.50
N ARG A 440 -52.23 44.01 25.70
CA ARG A 440 -53.34 44.78 25.13
C ARG A 440 -53.22 44.89 23.61
N GLU A 441 -52.01 45.21 23.15
CA GLU A 441 -51.70 45.37 21.74
C GLU A 441 -50.25 44.94 21.48
N LEU A 442 -50.03 44.27 20.35
CA LEU A 442 -48.69 44.02 19.82
C LEU A 442 -48.67 44.29 18.32
N THR A 443 -47.97 45.34 17.93
CA THR A 443 -47.78 45.76 16.54
C THR A 443 -46.42 45.29 16.04
N VAL A 444 -46.40 44.39 15.05
CA VAL A 444 -45.17 44.01 14.33
C VAL A 444 -44.92 45.05 13.23
N ARG A 445 -43.85 45.84 13.37
CA ARG A 445 -43.51 46.95 12.47
C ARG A 445 -42.74 46.50 11.24
N SER A 446 -41.80 45.57 11.41
CA SER A 446 -40.96 45.07 10.33
C SER A 446 -40.59 43.61 10.57
N PRO A 447 -40.58 42.76 9.52
CA PRO A 447 -40.09 41.40 9.64
C PRO A 447 -38.62 41.36 10.09
N LEU A 448 -38.29 40.45 11.00
CA LEU A 448 -36.90 40.20 11.37
C LEU A 448 -36.33 39.09 10.48
N VAL A 449 -35.47 39.46 9.54
CA VAL A 449 -34.79 38.52 8.63
C VAL A 449 -33.58 37.91 9.33
N LEU A 450 -33.43 36.59 9.23
CA LEU A 450 -32.27 35.86 9.74
C LEU A 450 -31.25 35.62 8.62
N PRO A 451 -29.96 35.89 8.86
CA PRO A 451 -28.93 35.55 7.89
C PRO A 451 -28.69 34.04 7.87
N GLU A 452 -28.38 33.49 6.70
CA GLU A 452 -27.99 32.07 6.55
C GLU A 452 -26.73 31.74 7.37
N HIS A 453 -25.83 32.70 7.50
CA HIS A 453 -24.59 32.60 8.26
C HIS A 453 -24.45 33.77 9.23
N GLY A 454 -24.10 33.49 10.48
CA GLY A 454 -23.98 34.50 11.54
C GLY A 454 -25.19 34.52 12.48
N ALA A 455 -25.28 35.56 13.30
CA ALA A 455 -26.30 35.68 14.33
C ALA A 455 -26.90 37.09 14.40
N VAL A 456 -28.05 37.18 15.05
CA VAL A 456 -28.75 38.42 15.37
C VAL A 456 -28.83 38.57 16.88
N ARG A 457 -28.58 39.78 17.38
CA ARG A 457 -28.86 40.13 18.78
C ARG A 457 -30.28 40.64 18.91
N LEU A 458 -30.97 40.16 19.93
CA LEU A 458 -32.29 40.61 20.33
C LEU A 458 -32.20 41.47 21.59
N ARG A 459 -33.06 42.47 21.67
CA ARG A 459 -33.29 43.26 22.87
C ARG A 459 -34.80 43.45 23.05
N VAL A 460 -35.32 43.01 24.19
CA VAL A 460 -36.69 43.25 24.62
C VAL A 460 -36.65 44.20 25.79
N GLU A 461 -37.32 45.34 25.68
CA GLU A 461 -37.34 46.37 26.70
C GLU A 461 -38.78 46.64 27.15
N VAL A 462 -39.01 46.60 28.47
CA VAL A 462 -40.27 47.00 29.09
C VAL A 462 -40.03 48.25 29.90
N SER A 463 -40.75 49.32 29.59
CA SER A 463 -40.67 50.61 30.28
C SER A 463 -41.90 50.85 31.16
N GLU A 464 -41.76 51.66 32.21
CA GLU A 464 -42.90 52.12 33.00
C GLU A 464 -43.96 52.84 32.15
N PRO A 465 -45.22 52.88 32.61
CA PRO A 465 -46.28 53.61 31.93
C PRO A 465 -45.94 55.10 31.81
N ALA A 466 -46.27 55.71 30.67
CA ALA A 466 -46.18 57.15 30.53
C ALA A 466 -47.15 57.85 31.50
N ALA A 467 -46.83 59.07 31.92
CA ALA A 467 -47.67 59.82 32.85
C ALA A 467 -49.10 59.99 32.29
N GLY A 468 -50.08 59.38 32.96
CA GLY A 468 -51.49 59.38 32.54
C GLY A 468 -51.96 58.13 31.78
N GLU A 469 -51.07 57.16 31.52
CA GLU A 469 -51.40 55.88 30.88
C GLU A 469 -51.34 54.72 31.90
N SER A 470 -52.20 53.71 31.72
CA SER A 470 -52.33 52.58 32.64
C SER A 470 -51.55 51.31 32.23
N GLY A 471 -50.79 51.34 31.14
CA GLY A 471 -50.09 50.17 30.58
C GLY A 471 -48.59 50.37 30.39
N ARG A 472 -47.81 49.30 30.54
CA ARG A 472 -46.35 49.31 30.31
C ARG A 472 -46.05 49.14 28.83
N THR A 473 -45.07 49.87 28.29
CA THR A 473 -44.68 49.70 26.88
C THR A 473 -43.64 48.58 26.75
N VAL A 474 -43.87 47.63 25.83
CA VAL A 474 -42.87 46.63 25.42
C VAL A 474 -42.35 46.95 24.03
N ARG A 475 -41.04 46.83 23.85
CA ARG A 475 -40.36 47.05 22.58
C ARG A 475 -39.37 45.92 22.29
N ILE A 476 -39.45 45.36 21.09
CA ILE A 476 -38.57 44.30 20.61
C ILE A 476 -37.72 44.85 19.46
N ASP A 477 -36.43 44.98 19.73
CA ASP A 477 -35.42 45.43 18.79
C ASP A 477 -34.46 44.29 18.42
N ALA A 478 -33.90 44.37 17.22
CA ALA A 478 -32.85 43.47 16.78
C ALA A 478 -31.75 44.19 16.00
N ARG A 479 -30.55 43.60 15.99
CA ARG A 479 -29.45 44.03 15.13
C ARG A 479 -28.53 42.85 14.77
N PRO A 480 -27.75 42.91 13.68
CA PRO A 480 -26.71 41.92 13.41
C PRO A 480 -25.71 41.80 14.57
N ASP A 481 -25.28 40.58 14.88
CA ASP A 481 -24.30 40.30 15.95
C ASP A 481 -22.88 40.77 15.60
N MET A 482 -22.55 40.75 14.32
CA MET A 482 -21.29 41.16 13.74
C MET A 482 -21.54 42.18 12.61
N GLY A 483 -20.69 43.21 12.53
CA GLY A 483 -20.79 44.27 11.52
C GLY A 483 -20.61 45.67 12.11
N THR A 484 -20.49 46.69 11.25
CA THR A 484 -20.32 48.10 11.64
C THR A 484 -21.64 48.81 11.99
N ALA A 485 -22.78 48.14 11.75
CA ALA A 485 -24.10 48.65 12.08
C ALA A 485 -24.35 48.61 13.60
N THR A 486 -24.34 49.78 14.22
CA THR A 486 -24.58 49.94 15.67
C THR A 486 -26.04 50.19 16.02
N SER A 487 -26.86 50.56 15.03
CA SER A 487 -28.28 50.91 15.20
C SER A 487 -29.16 49.68 15.39
N TRP A 488 -30.07 49.78 16.36
CA TRP A 488 -31.12 48.78 16.61
C TRP A 488 -32.34 49.07 15.75
N THR A 489 -32.91 48.04 15.12
CA THR A 489 -34.16 48.14 14.35
C THR A 489 -35.32 47.67 15.20
N CYS A 490 -36.40 48.45 15.22
CA CYS A 490 -37.64 48.05 15.89
C CYS A 490 -38.43 47.06 15.04
N HIS A 491 -38.64 45.85 15.58
CA HIS A 491 -39.43 44.83 14.92
C HIS A 491 -40.84 44.73 15.46
N ALA A 492 -41.03 44.92 16.76
CA ALA A 492 -42.36 44.97 17.36
C ALA A 492 -42.43 45.96 18.54
N THR A 493 -43.61 46.53 18.74
CA THR A 493 -43.97 47.34 19.92
C THR A 493 -45.34 46.95 20.42
N GLY A 494 -45.56 47.01 21.72
CA GLY A 494 -46.85 46.69 22.31
C GLY A 494 -47.08 47.37 23.65
N VAL A 495 -48.27 47.15 24.20
CA VAL A 495 -48.68 47.66 25.51
C VAL A 495 -49.16 46.51 26.39
N LEU A 496 -48.70 46.51 27.65
CA LEU A 496 -48.91 45.43 28.61
C LEU A 496 -49.84 45.86 29.77
N ASP A 497 -50.90 45.06 29.91
CA ASP A 497 -51.91 44.92 30.96
C ASP A 497 -51.42 44.48 32.33
N ALA A 498 -51.67 45.22 33.42
CA ALA A 498 -51.67 44.60 34.75
C ALA A 498 -52.84 43.60 34.90
N GLU A 499 -54.00 43.89 34.30
CA GLU A 499 -55.18 43.03 34.37
C GLU A 499 -55.08 41.89 33.36
N THR A 500 -55.39 40.67 33.81
CA THR A 500 -55.69 39.54 32.95
C THR A 500 -57.21 39.53 32.71
N PRO A 501 -57.71 39.94 31.53
CA PRO A 501 -59.12 39.77 31.23
C PRO A 501 -59.46 38.27 31.22
N SER A 502 -60.57 37.89 31.88
CA SER A 502 -61.08 36.53 31.77
C SER A 502 -61.40 36.24 30.31
N PRO A 503 -60.82 35.18 29.70
CA PRO A 503 -61.15 34.84 28.33
C PRO A 503 -62.64 34.54 28.22
N ASP A 504 -63.31 35.13 27.23
CA ASP A 504 -64.69 34.82 26.85
C ASP A 504 -64.77 33.55 25.96
N TRP A 505 -63.63 32.88 25.77
CA TRP A 505 -63.44 31.69 24.98
C TRP A 505 -62.85 30.55 25.83
N ASP A 506 -63.18 29.30 25.45
CA ASP A 506 -62.67 28.08 26.08
C ASP A 506 -61.90 27.24 25.03
N LEU A 507 -60.58 27.14 25.17
CA LEU A 507 -59.72 26.33 24.30
C LEU A 507 -59.69 24.84 24.69
N THR A 508 -60.33 24.44 25.79
CA THR A 508 -60.45 23.01 26.18
C THR A 508 -61.54 22.29 25.39
N ALA A 509 -62.49 23.02 24.81
CA ALA A 509 -63.50 22.51 23.90
C ALA A 509 -63.05 22.66 22.44
N TRP A 510 -62.59 21.56 21.83
CA TRP A 510 -62.28 21.52 20.39
C TRP A 510 -63.09 20.44 19.66
N PRO A 511 -63.85 20.78 18.59
CA PRO A 511 -64.05 22.13 18.04
C PRO A 511 -64.96 23.00 18.94
N PRO A 512 -64.89 24.34 18.81
CA PRO A 512 -65.73 25.26 19.59
C PRO A 512 -67.23 24.93 19.45
N PRO A 513 -68.03 25.07 20.51
CA PRO A 513 -69.47 24.76 20.46
C PRO A 513 -70.17 25.51 19.32
N GLY A 514 -70.91 24.79 18.47
CA GLY A 514 -71.60 25.36 17.30
C GLY A 514 -70.84 25.24 15.97
N HIS A 515 -69.58 24.80 15.98
CA HIS A 515 -68.83 24.46 14.77
C HIS A 515 -68.72 22.94 14.59
N GLY A 516 -69.31 22.41 13.52
CA GLY A 516 -69.08 21.01 13.10
C GLY A 516 -67.62 20.77 12.72
N PRO A 517 -67.16 19.50 12.67
CA PRO A 517 -65.80 19.17 12.27
C PRO A 517 -65.45 19.81 10.92
N TRP A 518 -64.25 20.39 10.84
CA TRP A 518 -63.76 21.11 9.67
C TRP A 518 -63.71 20.16 8.46
N THR A 519 -64.75 20.21 7.62
CA THR A 519 -64.75 19.64 6.28
C THR A 519 -64.44 20.78 5.34
N SER A 520 -63.30 20.72 4.66
CA SER A 520 -62.79 21.78 3.79
C SER A 520 -63.90 22.35 2.88
N PRO A 521 -64.33 23.60 3.05
CA PRO A 521 -65.22 24.22 2.10
C PRO A 521 -64.38 25.04 1.13
N THR A 522 -64.41 24.64 -0.14
CA THR A 522 -64.20 25.54 -1.28
C THR A 522 -65.18 26.71 -1.17
N ARG A 523 -64.79 27.79 -0.49
CA ARG A 523 -65.39 29.12 -0.65
C ARG A 523 -64.33 30.05 -1.25
N PRO A 524 -64.63 30.75 -2.35
CA PRO A 524 -63.68 31.69 -2.93
C PRO A 524 -63.55 32.92 -2.04
N TRP A 525 -62.30 33.29 -1.78
CA TRP A 525 -61.89 34.56 -1.21
C TRP A 525 -61.97 35.67 -2.29
N PRO A 526 -62.33 36.92 -1.97
CA PRO A 526 -62.64 37.45 -0.64
C PRO A 526 -64.15 37.46 -0.29
N PRO A 527 -64.51 37.50 1.01
CA PRO A 527 -65.91 37.52 1.45
C PRO A 527 -66.67 38.80 1.01
N ARG A 528 -68.01 38.73 0.99
CA ARG A 528 -68.89 39.86 0.62
C ARG A 528 -68.65 41.05 1.55
N GLY A 529 -68.42 42.23 0.97
CA GLY A 529 -68.09 43.47 1.68
C GLY A 529 -66.66 43.99 1.43
N THR A 530 -65.82 43.20 0.76
CA THR A 530 -64.44 43.59 0.45
C THR A 530 -64.40 44.55 -0.74
N THR A 531 -63.92 45.78 -0.54
CA THR A 531 -63.66 46.74 -1.63
C THR A 531 -62.17 46.74 -1.96
N THR A 532 -61.81 46.39 -3.19
CA THR A 532 -60.42 46.33 -3.66
C THR A 532 -59.91 47.75 -3.98
N VAL A 533 -58.94 48.25 -3.22
CA VAL A 533 -58.23 49.49 -3.55
C VAL A 533 -57.05 49.16 -4.47
N ARG A 534 -57.04 49.68 -5.72
CA ARG A 534 -55.87 49.58 -6.60
C ARG A 534 -54.82 50.60 -6.16
N CYS A 535 -53.70 50.14 -5.63
CA CYS A 535 -52.48 50.94 -5.59
C CYS A 535 -51.87 50.99 -7.01
N SER A 536 -51.94 52.16 -7.65
CA SER A 536 -51.21 52.45 -8.88
C SER A 536 -49.71 52.44 -8.62
N ARG A 537 -48.97 51.66 -9.42
CA ARG A 537 -47.50 51.59 -9.41
C ARG A 537 -46.88 52.98 -9.60
N GLY A 538 -45.85 53.25 -8.81
CA GLY A 538 -44.92 54.34 -9.05
C GLY A 538 -43.81 54.35 -8.02
N CYS A 539 -42.71 53.63 -8.30
CA CYS A 539 -41.36 54.15 -8.14
C CYS A 539 -40.33 53.12 -8.61
N THR A 540 -39.66 53.53 -9.69
CA THR A 540 -38.48 53.00 -10.35
C THR A 540 -37.24 53.05 -9.47
N GLY A 541 -36.36 52.06 -9.61
CA GLY A 541 -34.93 52.20 -9.32
C GLY A 541 -34.34 51.09 -8.48
N CYS A 542 -33.72 50.10 -9.14
CA CYS A 542 -32.40 49.56 -8.79
C CYS A 542 -32.00 48.57 -9.89
N GLY A 543 -30.93 48.91 -10.61
CA GLY A 543 -30.30 48.04 -11.59
C GLY A 543 -29.45 46.99 -10.88
N ALA A 544 -29.52 45.76 -11.37
CA ALA A 544 -28.50 44.75 -11.17
C ALA A 544 -28.41 43.92 -12.46
N THR A 545 -27.29 44.05 -13.15
CA THR A 545 -26.84 43.24 -14.28
C THR A 545 -26.60 41.81 -13.83
N THR A 546 -27.26 40.85 -14.46
CA THR A 546 -26.92 39.42 -14.38
C THR A 546 -26.84 38.85 -15.79
N THR A 547 -25.64 38.41 -16.13
CA THR A 547 -25.23 37.70 -17.34
C THR A 547 -25.98 36.37 -17.45
N THR A 548 -26.71 36.16 -18.53
CA THR A 548 -27.35 34.89 -18.89
C THR A 548 -26.54 34.18 -19.97
N SER A 549 -26.00 33.00 -19.64
CA SER A 549 -25.42 32.05 -20.59
C SER A 549 -26.45 30.99 -20.97
N THR A 550 -26.87 30.97 -22.24
CA THR A 550 -27.72 29.95 -22.86
C THR A 550 -26.84 28.84 -23.47
N PRO A 551 -27.16 27.55 -23.32
CA PRO A 551 -26.50 26.49 -24.08
C PRO A 551 -27.21 26.31 -25.43
N ARG A 552 -26.44 26.38 -26.53
CA ARG A 552 -26.85 25.95 -27.88
C ARG A 552 -26.09 24.67 -28.24
N SER A 553 -26.83 23.61 -28.55
CA SER A 553 -26.32 22.44 -29.30
C SER A 553 -26.74 22.54 -30.78
N PRO A 554 -25.99 21.95 -31.72
CA PRO A 554 -26.10 22.24 -33.15
C PRO A 554 -26.84 21.15 -33.98
N SER A 555 -27.37 21.57 -35.13
CA SER A 555 -27.74 20.77 -36.32
C SER A 555 -27.37 21.64 -37.55
N PRO A 556 -27.16 21.13 -38.80
CA PRO A 556 -27.50 19.81 -39.40
C PRO A 556 -26.38 19.18 -40.28
N PRO A 557 -26.61 18.04 -40.99
CA PRO A 557 -25.66 17.44 -41.94
C PRO A 557 -26.01 17.62 -43.45
N SER A 558 -24.99 17.36 -44.29
CA SER A 558 -24.97 17.02 -45.75
C SER A 558 -24.82 18.20 -46.75
N PRO A 559 -24.06 18.06 -47.89
CA PRO A 559 -24.14 16.95 -48.88
C PRO A 559 -22.81 16.43 -49.53
N THR A 560 -22.91 15.25 -50.18
CA THR A 560 -21.92 14.52 -51.03
C THR A 560 -21.87 15.03 -52.49
N PRO A 561 -20.86 14.69 -53.35
CA PRO A 561 -20.88 13.46 -54.18
C PRO A 561 -19.51 12.80 -54.53
N SER A 562 -19.64 11.57 -55.06
CA SER A 562 -18.75 10.44 -55.43
C SER A 562 -17.74 10.66 -56.62
N PRO A 563 -17.27 9.63 -57.39
CA PRO A 563 -16.35 8.49 -57.12
C PRO A 563 -15.26 8.28 -58.23
N SER A 564 -14.30 7.37 -58.02
CA SER A 564 -13.56 6.53 -59.02
C SER A 564 -12.48 5.76 -58.25
N THR A 565 -12.23 4.45 -58.38
CA THR A 565 -11.92 3.63 -59.57
C THR A 565 -12.09 2.11 -59.22
N PRO A 566 -12.33 1.21 -60.19
CA PRO A 566 -12.42 -0.26 -59.99
C PRO A 566 -11.16 -0.98 -60.56
N PRO A 567 -11.22 -2.26 -61.00
CA PRO A 567 -10.98 -3.48 -60.20
C PRO A 567 -9.85 -4.37 -60.79
N SER A 568 -9.44 -5.44 -60.09
CA SER A 568 -9.19 -6.77 -60.72
C SER A 568 -8.59 -7.77 -59.73
N SER A 569 -9.32 -8.85 -59.47
CA SER A 569 -8.75 -10.11 -59.01
C SER A 569 -9.49 -11.24 -59.74
N THR A 570 -8.75 -12.02 -60.52
CA THR A 570 -9.21 -13.25 -61.15
C THR A 570 -8.39 -14.41 -60.57
N PRO A 571 -9.01 -15.55 -60.22
CA PRO A 571 -8.34 -16.77 -59.78
C PRO A 571 -7.99 -17.66 -61.00
N PRO A 572 -7.36 -18.85 -60.84
CA PRO A 572 -8.21 -20.04 -60.72
C PRO A 572 -7.60 -21.25 -59.96
N SER A 573 -8.50 -22.13 -59.53
CA SER A 573 -8.36 -23.57 -59.25
C SER A 573 -8.11 -24.38 -60.56
N THR A 574 -7.49 -25.57 -60.62
CA THR A 574 -7.99 -26.93 -60.26
C THR A 574 -6.88 -28.01 -60.56
N PRO A 575 -7.10 -29.36 -60.78
CA PRO A 575 -6.43 -30.46 -60.04
C PRO A 575 -5.77 -31.55 -60.96
N HIS A 576 -5.52 -32.76 -60.41
CA HIS A 576 -4.95 -34.00 -61.02
C HIS A 576 -3.43 -33.96 -61.26
N SER A 577 -2.62 -34.99 -60.98
CA SER A 577 -2.80 -36.46 -60.90
C SER A 577 -2.00 -37.10 -59.77
#